data_AF-A0A0H5RCE3-F1
#
_entry.id   AF-A0A0H5RCE3-F1
#
_cell.length_a   1.000
_cell.length_b   1.000
_cell.length_c   1.000
_cell.angle_alpha   90.00
_cell.angle_beta   90.00
_cell.angle_gamma   90.00
#
_symmetry.space_group_name_H-M   'P 1'
#
loop_
_entity.id
_entity.type
_entity.pdbx_description
1 polymer ?
#
loop_
_entity_poly.entity_id
_entity_poly.type
_entity_poly.pdbx_seq_one_letter_code
_entity_poly.pdbx_strand_id
1 'polypeptide(L)'
;MLTKMDVVTDYRLLDVSLCDDRGFLSPIMMFDEGWFKNQFRCTKASFNSICQIIDANWLFCHEPIGANAAFSIRDRTAVTMFYLTHPGSLSEAASVFGMSKATALRSVKQIVDVLVSLFIGGIVGTVRNVNTNDVNSKRR
;
A
#
# COMPACT_ATOMS: atom_id res chain seq x y z
N MET A 1 29.82 16.11 -23.61
CA MET A 1 28.46 16.57 -23.28
C MET A 1 27.48 15.69 -24.04
N LEU A 2 27.00 14.60 -23.41
CA LEU A 2 26.05 13.70 -24.05
C LEU A 2 24.62 14.19 -23.76
N THR A 3 23.94 14.53 -24.85
CA THR A 3 22.50 14.77 -24.98
C THR A 3 21.71 13.53 -24.60
N LYS A 4 20.53 13.69 -23.98
CA LYS A 4 19.50 12.65 -23.84
C LYS A 4 18.23 13.27 -23.27
N MET A 5 17.02 12.98 -23.74
CA MET A 5 16.53 12.31 -24.94
C MET A 5 15.02 12.56 -24.90
N ASP A 6 14.45 13.03 -25.99
CA ASP A 6 13.01 12.95 -26.21
C ASP A 6 12.56 11.50 -26.04
N VAL A 7 11.65 11.26 -25.11
CA VAL A 7 10.86 10.02 -25.10
C VAL A 7 9.40 10.41 -25.07
N VAL A 8 8.89 10.71 -26.27
CA VAL A 8 7.50 10.52 -26.63
C VAL A 8 7.15 9.07 -26.26
N THR A 9 6.43 8.88 -25.16
CA THR A 9 5.93 7.56 -24.77
C THR A 9 4.44 7.52 -25.06
N ASP A 10 4.12 6.78 -26.11
CA ASP A 10 2.81 6.45 -26.64
C ASP A 10 1.84 5.99 -25.54
N TYR A 11 0.76 6.74 -25.34
CA TYR A 11 -0.22 6.56 -24.25
C TYR A 11 -1.28 5.48 -24.54
N ARG A 12 -1.09 4.62 -25.54
CA ARG A 12 -2.18 3.77 -26.07
C ARG A 12 -2.25 2.33 -25.57
N LEU A 13 -1.37 1.89 -24.67
CA LEU A 13 -1.37 0.49 -24.18
C LEU A 13 -1.11 0.36 -22.67
N LEU A 14 -1.82 1.12 -21.84
CA LEU A 14 -1.84 0.85 -20.39
C LEU A 14 -3.14 0.11 -20.04
N ASP A 15 -2.98 -1.12 -19.56
CA ASP A 15 -4.02 -1.96 -18.96
C ASP A 15 -4.97 -1.14 -18.08
N VAL A 16 -6.25 -1.14 -18.46
CA VAL A 16 -7.35 -0.38 -17.84
C VAL A 16 -7.71 -0.90 -16.43
N SER A 17 -6.88 -1.77 -15.85
CA SER A 17 -7.14 -2.53 -14.62
C SER A 17 -6.57 -1.91 -13.33
N LEU A 18 -5.88 -0.76 -13.38
CA LEU A 18 -5.12 -0.23 -12.23
C LEU A 18 -5.43 1.22 -11.85
N CYS A 19 -6.45 1.84 -12.44
CA CYS A 19 -6.93 3.15 -12.00
C CYS A 19 -7.39 3.08 -10.53
N ASP A 20 -6.98 4.02 -9.67
CA ASP A 20 -7.75 4.31 -8.45
C ASP A 20 -9.17 4.69 -8.91
N ASP A 21 -10.21 4.28 -8.18
CA ASP A 21 -11.64 4.45 -8.52
C ASP A 21 -12.05 5.90 -8.85
N ARG A 22 -11.14 6.85 -8.58
CA ARG A 22 -11.32 8.30 -8.73
C ARG A 22 -10.73 8.89 -10.01
N GLY A 23 -10.11 8.10 -10.89
CA GLY A 23 -9.55 8.58 -12.16
C GLY A 23 -8.36 9.55 -12.00
N PHE A 24 -7.79 9.65 -10.80
CA PHE A 24 -6.62 10.47 -10.50
C PHE A 24 -5.37 9.59 -10.55
N LEU A 25 -4.40 9.95 -11.39
CA LEU A 25 -3.12 9.24 -11.47
C LEU A 25 -2.32 9.54 -10.19
N SER A 26 -2.23 8.60 -9.25
CA SER A 26 -1.31 8.76 -8.14
C SER A 26 0.12 8.87 -8.69
N PRO A 27 0.96 9.80 -8.18
CA PRO A 27 2.33 9.96 -8.69
C PRO A 27 3.13 8.66 -8.68
N ILE A 28 2.81 7.75 -7.76
CA ILE A 28 3.46 6.44 -7.61
C ILE A 28 3.12 5.47 -8.75
N MET A 29 2.02 5.66 -9.46
CA MET A 29 1.66 4.83 -10.62
C MET A 29 2.61 5.04 -11.79
N MET A 30 3.23 6.23 -11.87
CA MET A 30 4.15 6.61 -12.95
C MET A 30 5.54 5.99 -12.81
N PHE A 31 5.86 5.37 -11.66
CA PHE A 31 7.17 4.76 -11.46
C PHE A 31 7.29 3.39 -12.15
N ASP A 32 8.48 3.17 -12.71
CA ASP A 32 8.87 1.91 -13.34
C ASP A 32 9.28 0.84 -12.32
N GLU A 33 9.38 -0.41 -12.77
CA GLU A 33 9.80 -1.55 -11.94
C GLU A 33 11.18 -1.34 -11.27
N GLY A 34 12.09 -0.62 -11.95
CA GLY A 34 13.42 -0.32 -11.45
C GLY A 34 13.36 0.58 -10.21
N TRP A 35 12.47 1.56 -10.21
CA TRP A 35 12.23 2.44 -9.07
C TRP A 35 11.71 1.66 -7.86
N PHE A 36 10.74 0.76 -8.02
CA PHE A 36 10.23 -0.07 -6.92
C PHE A 36 11.32 -0.96 -6.31
N LYS A 37 12.16 -1.56 -7.15
CA LYS A 37 13.29 -2.38 -6.69
C LYS A 37 14.36 -1.55 -5.98
N ASN A 38 14.60 -0.32 -6.43
CA ASN A 38 15.61 0.55 -5.83
C ASN A 38 15.15 1.14 -4.49
N GLN A 39 13.89 1.59 -4.41
CA GLN A 39 13.35 2.27 -3.23
C GLN A 39 12.79 1.29 -2.19
N PHE A 40 11.95 0.34 -2.61
CA PHE A 40 11.26 -0.56 -1.68
C PHE A 40 11.89 -1.95 -1.59
N ARG A 41 12.90 -2.25 -2.42
CA ARG A 41 13.51 -3.59 -2.54
C ARG A 41 12.50 -4.69 -2.89
N CYS A 42 11.38 -4.32 -3.50
CA CYS A 42 10.32 -5.23 -3.93
C CYS A 42 9.91 -4.95 -5.38
N THR A 43 9.16 -5.87 -5.98
CA THR A 43 8.60 -5.68 -7.32
C THR A 43 7.35 -4.78 -7.27
N LYS A 44 6.99 -4.16 -8.41
CA LYS A 44 5.75 -3.38 -8.50
C LYS A 44 4.52 -4.25 -8.20
N ALA A 45 4.56 -5.53 -8.60
CA ALA A 45 3.53 -6.51 -8.30
C ALA A 45 3.39 -6.74 -6.78
N SER A 46 4.49 -6.98 -6.07
CA SER A 46 4.46 -7.15 -4.61
C SER A 46 3.93 -5.91 -3.90
N PHE A 47 4.35 -4.71 -4.32
CA PHE A 47 3.81 -3.46 -3.79
C PHE A 47 2.29 -3.33 -4.01
N ASN A 48 1.81 -3.68 -5.20
CA ASN A 48 0.38 -3.66 -5.52
C ASN A 48 -0.40 -4.66 -4.63
N SER A 49 0.13 -5.86 -4.43
CA SER A 49 -0.49 -6.86 -3.54
C SER A 49 -0.57 -6.36 -2.09
N ILE A 50 0.46 -5.69 -1.59
CA ILE A 50 0.41 -5.06 -0.26
C ILE A 50 -0.69 -4.00 -0.19
N CYS A 51 -0.79 -3.14 -1.22
CA CYS A 51 -1.85 -2.13 -1.28
C CYS A 51 -3.25 -2.76 -1.29
N GLN A 52 -3.46 -3.83 -2.05
CA GLN A 52 -4.74 -4.55 -2.10
C GLN A 52 -5.10 -5.18 -0.74
N ILE A 53 -4.13 -5.77 -0.04
CA ILE A 53 -4.35 -6.32 1.30
C ILE A 53 -4.73 -5.22 2.29
N ILE A 54 -4.04 -4.08 2.25
CA ILE A 54 -4.34 -2.94 3.12
C ILE A 54 -5.73 -2.38 2.82
N ASP A 55 -6.06 -2.21 1.54
CA ASP A 55 -7.35 -1.69 1.09
C ASP A 55 -8.51 -2.60 1.52
N ALA A 56 -8.39 -3.91 1.28
CA ALA A 56 -9.37 -4.91 1.70
C ALA A 56 -9.60 -4.94 3.22
N ASN A 57 -8.62 -4.47 4.01
CA ASN A 57 -8.71 -4.46 5.47
C ASN A 57 -8.86 -3.05 6.07
N TRP A 58 -8.95 -2.02 5.23
CA TRP A 58 -8.95 -0.63 5.66
C TRP A 58 -10.12 -0.33 6.60
N LEU A 59 -11.33 -0.78 6.21
CA LEU A 59 -12.57 -0.52 6.93
C LEU A 59 -12.68 -1.22 8.30
N PHE A 60 -11.79 -2.16 8.62
CA PHE A 60 -11.74 -2.75 9.96
C PHE A 60 -11.08 -1.84 10.98
N CYS A 61 -10.21 -0.94 10.53
CA CYS A 61 -9.42 -0.07 11.40
C CYS A 61 -9.79 1.41 11.26
N HIS A 62 -10.24 1.82 10.07
CA HIS A 62 -10.40 3.22 9.72
C HIS A 62 -11.69 3.46 8.93
N GLU A 63 -12.17 4.68 8.99
CA GLU A 63 -13.28 5.15 8.14
C GLU A 63 -12.88 5.20 6.65
N PRO A 64 -13.87 5.12 5.72
CA PRO A 64 -13.62 5.28 4.30
C PRO A 64 -12.85 6.57 4.00
N ILE A 65 -11.90 6.50 3.07
CA ILE A 65 -11.20 7.70 2.61
C ILE A 65 -12.21 8.58 1.87
N GLY A 66 -12.45 9.79 2.40
CA GLY A 66 -13.36 10.74 1.78
C GLY A 66 -12.94 11.08 0.34
N ALA A 67 -13.92 11.30 -0.54
CA ALA A 67 -13.69 11.57 -1.96
C ALA A 67 -12.68 12.71 -2.23
N ASN A 68 -12.66 13.72 -1.34
CA ASN A 68 -11.77 14.88 -1.42
C ASN A 68 -10.40 14.69 -0.76
N ALA A 69 -10.05 13.47 -0.33
CA ALA A 69 -8.76 13.21 0.27
C ALA A 69 -7.63 13.31 -0.77
N ALA A 70 -6.66 14.17 -0.48
CA ALA A 70 -5.49 14.41 -1.33
C ALA A 70 -4.58 13.19 -1.53
N PHE A 71 -4.65 12.19 -0.63
CA PHE A 71 -3.77 11.02 -0.63
C PHE A 71 -4.57 9.72 -0.53
N SER A 72 -4.37 8.84 -1.50
CA SER A 72 -4.98 7.51 -1.58
C SER A 72 -4.34 6.53 -0.58
N ILE A 73 -4.94 5.34 -0.40
CA ILE A 73 -4.32 4.25 0.36
C ILE A 73 -2.94 3.90 -0.20
N ARG A 74 -2.80 3.87 -1.53
CA ARG A 74 -1.54 3.60 -2.21
C ARG A 74 -0.45 4.61 -1.85
N ASP A 75 -0.78 5.91 -1.82
CA ASP A 75 0.17 6.97 -1.44
C ASP A 75 0.62 6.82 0.02
N ARG A 76 -0.34 6.47 0.90
CA ARG A 76 -0.09 6.21 2.32
C ARG A 76 0.80 4.98 2.52
N THR A 77 0.57 3.92 1.76
CA THR A 77 1.40 2.71 1.77
C THR A 77 2.80 3.03 1.29
N ALA A 78 2.96 3.81 0.22
CA ALA A 78 4.26 4.15 -0.32
C ALA A 78 5.12 4.98 0.65
N VAL A 79 4.57 6.03 1.27
CA VAL A 79 5.31 6.81 2.27
C VAL A 79 5.69 5.96 3.49
N THR A 80 4.83 5.02 3.86
CA THR A 80 5.09 4.10 4.97
C THR A 80 6.19 3.11 4.64
N MET A 81 6.11 2.44 3.49
CA MET A 81 7.17 1.53 3.06
C MET A 81 8.50 2.28 2.94
N PHE A 82 8.52 3.48 2.36
CA PHE A 82 9.74 4.27 2.24
C PHE A 82 10.37 4.57 3.59
N TYR A 83 9.55 5.00 4.56
CA TYR A 83 9.99 5.31 5.91
C TYR A 83 10.54 4.07 6.65
N LEU A 84 9.98 2.88 6.38
CA LEU A 84 10.44 1.63 7.00
C LEU A 84 11.68 1.04 6.34
N THR A 85 11.88 1.24 5.04
CA THR A 85 12.98 0.62 4.28
C THR A 85 14.24 1.48 4.22
N HIS A 86 14.14 2.80 4.44
CA HIS A 86 15.27 3.71 4.38
C HIS A 86 15.70 4.18 5.77
N PRO A 87 17.02 4.26 6.06
CA PRO A 87 17.52 4.99 7.20
C PRO A 87 17.35 6.49 6.94
N GLY A 88 16.19 7.04 7.30
CA GLY A 88 15.83 8.43 7.03
C GLY A 88 14.83 8.97 8.03
N SER A 89 14.69 10.29 8.03
CA SER A 89 13.67 10.92 8.87
C SER A 89 12.30 10.86 8.19
N LEU A 90 11.23 10.90 8.98
CA LEU A 90 9.87 11.02 8.44
C LEU A 90 9.68 12.27 7.56
N SER A 91 10.46 13.33 7.80
CA SER A 91 10.42 14.55 6.99
C SER A 91 10.96 14.34 5.58
N GLU A 92 11.97 13.49 5.45
CA GLU A 92 12.57 13.12 4.16
C GLU A 92 11.58 12.28 3.35
N ALA A 93 10.99 11.25 3.97
CA ALA A 93 9.91 10.48 3.37
C ALA A 93 8.75 11.39 2.93
N ALA A 94 8.32 12.33 3.78
CA ALA A 94 7.25 13.27 3.45
C ALA A 94 7.59 14.11 2.20
N SER A 95 8.83 14.60 2.10
CA SER A 95 9.27 15.40 0.94
C SER A 95 9.28 14.61 -0.38
N VAL A 96 9.68 13.34 -0.35
CA VAL A 96 9.70 12.46 -1.54
C VAL A 96 8.30 12.26 -2.12
N PHE A 97 7.27 12.17 -1.26
CA PHE A 97 5.88 11.98 -1.68
C PHE A 97 5.04 13.27 -1.69
N GLY A 98 5.67 14.44 -1.56
CA GLY A 98 4.96 15.73 -1.58
C GLY A 98 3.96 15.91 -0.42
N MET A 99 4.19 15.22 0.69
CA MET A 99 3.34 15.29 1.90
C MET A 99 3.92 16.27 2.92
N SER A 100 3.06 16.85 3.75
CA SER A 100 3.52 17.47 4.99
C SER A 100 3.94 16.40 6.00
N LYS A 101 4.91 16.71 6.89
CA LYS A 101 5.39 15.79 7.93
C LYS A 101 4.25 15.22 8.79
N ALA A 102 3.27 16.05 9.14
CA ALA A 102 2.10 15.62 9.91
C ALA A 102 1.22 14.63 9.13
N THR A 103 1.06 14.85 7.82
CA THR A 103 0.30 13.94 6.96
C THR A 103 1.02 12.62 6.77
N ALA A 104 2.34 12.66 6.53
CA ALA A 104 3.16 11.44 6.47
C ALA A 104 3.08 10.63 7.77
N LEU A 105 3.16 11.29 8.93
CA LEU A 105 3.01 10.62 10.23
C LEU A 105 1.65 9.94 10.38
N ARG A 106 0.57 10.64 9.99
CA ARG A 106 -0.77 10.07 10.03
C ARG A 106 -0.88 8.85 9.11
N SER A 107 -0.36 8.96 7.89
CA SER A 107 -0.35 7.86 6.92
C SER A 107 0.39 6.64 7.48
N VAL A 108 1.59 6.83 8.04
CA VAL A 108 2.38 5.76 8.67
C VAL A 108 1.59 5.08 9.77
N LYS A 109 0.99 5.85 10.69
CA LYS A 109 0.18 5.29 11.78
C LYS A 109 -0.99 4.45 11.25
N GLN A 110 -1.76 5.00 10.31
CA GLN A 110 -2.92 4.30 9.77
C GLN A 110 -2.56 2.98 9.08
N ILE A 111 -1.47 2.97 8.32
CA ILE A 111 -0.99 1.75 7.65
C ILE A 111 -0.49 0.74 8.68
N VAL A 112 0.28 1.18 9.69
CA VAL A 112 0.76 0.30 10.76
C VAL A 112 -0.41 -0.29 11.56
N ASP A 113 -1.46 0.48 11.86
CA ASP A 113 -2.64 -0.01 12.55
C ASP A 113 -3.32 -1.15 11.77
N VAL A 114 -3.48 -0.99 10.45
CA VAL A 114 -4.02 -2.05 9.58
C VAL A 114 -3.10 -3.28 9.61
N LEU A 115 -1.78 -3.11 9.48
CA LEU A 115 -0.83 -4.23 9.52
C LEU A 115 -0.90 -4.97 10.87
N VAL A 116 -0.93 -4.26 11.98
CA VAL A 116 -1.04 -4.86 13.33
C VAL A 116 -2.37 -5.60 13.48
N SER A 117 -3.47 -5.05 12.96
CA SER A 117 -4.78 -5.72 12.99
C SER A 117 -4.76 -7.04 12.21
N LEU A 118 -4.02 -7.12 11.11
CA LEU A 118 -3.85 -8.34 10.31
C LEU A 118 -3.05 -9.40 11.08
N PHE A 119 -1.98 -8.98 11.77
CA PHE A 119 -1.19 -9.90 12.59
C PHE A 119 -1.99 -10.44 13.77
N ILE A 120 -2.73 -9.59 14.49
CA ILE A 120 -3.53 -10.01 15.65
C ILE A 120 -4.76 -10.80 15.20
N GLY A 121 -5.44 -10.36 14.13
CA GLY A 121 -6.59 -11.06 13.54
C GLY A 121 -6.23 -12.44 12.97
N GLY A 122 -5.03 -12.59 12.40
CA GLY A 122 -4.49 -13.88 11.96
C GLY A 122 -4.23 -14.86 13.12
N ILE A 123 -3.76 -14.35 14.27
CA ILE A 123 -3.62 -15.15 15.50
C ILE A 123 -5.00 -15.64 15.99
N VAL A 124 -6.02 -14.78 15.97
CA VAL A 124 -7.38 -15.13 16.42
C VAL A 124 -8.11 -16.05 15.42
N GLY A 125 -7.88 -15.89 14.11
CA GLY A 125 -8.47 -16.71 13.05
C GLY A 125 -7.99 -18.18 13.06
N THR A 126 -6.75 -18.42 13.48
CA THR A 126 -6.18 -19.78 13.56
C THR A 126 -6.84 -20.61 14.68
N VAL A 127 -7.32 -19.97 15.75
CA VAL A 127 -8.00 -20.65 16.86
C VAL A 127 -9.43 -21.08 16.50
N ARG A 128 -10.07 -20.45 15.50
CA ARG A 128 -11.46 -20.76 15.12
C ARG A 128 -11.62 -21.98 14.22
N ASN A 129 -10.56 -22.45 13.55
CA ASN A 129 -10.67 -23.55 12.58
C ASN A 129 -10.34 -24.94 13.14
N VAL A 130 -9.90 -25.05 14.40
CA VAL A 130 -9.62 -26.34 15.06
C VAL A 130 -10.89 -26.94 15.70
N ASN A 131 -11.90 -26.12 16.01
CA ASN A 131 -13.01 -26.53 16.88
C ASN A 131 -14.25 -27.11 16.18
N THR A 132 -14.27 -27.23 14.85
CA THR A 132 -15.45 -27.72 14.11
C THR A 132 -15.38 -29.19 13.69
N ASN A 133 -14.22 -29.85 13.80
CA ASN A 133 -14.07 -31.25 13.36
C ASN A 133 -14.17 -32.28 14.50
N ASP A 134 -14.02 -31.88 15.76
CA ASP A 134 -14.06 -32.83 16.90
C ASP A 134 -15.47 -33.14 17.43
N VAL A 135 -16.48 -32.36 17.05
CA VAL A 135 -17.85 -32.56 17.58
C VAL A 135 -18.61 -33.66 16.82
N ASN A 136 -18.22 -34.00 15.59
CA ASN A 136 -18.97 -34.95 14.75
C ASN A 136 -18.44 -36.40 14.77
N SER A 137 -17.36 -36.68 15.51
CA SER A 137 -16.76 -38.02 15.63
C SER A 137 -17.30 -38.82 16.83
N LYS A 138 -17.99 -38.17 17.78
CA LYS A 138 -18.56 -38.84 18.99
C LYS A 138 -20.05 -39.19 18.90
N ARG A 139 -20.66 -39.13 17.70
CA ARG A 139 -22.07 -39.48 17.46
C ARG A 139 -22.30 -40.51 16.35
N ARG A 140 -21.40 -41.50 16.23
CA ARG A 140 -21.69 -42.74 15.50
C ARG A 140 -21.18 -43.94 16.28
#